data_AF-A0A6A4F3T0-F1
#
_entry.id   AF-A0A6A4F3T0-F1
#
_cell.length_a   1.000
_cell.length_b   1.000
_cell.length_c   1.000
_cell.angle_alpha   90.00
_cell.angle_beta   90.00
_cell.angle_gamma   90.00
#
_symmetry.space_group_name_H-M   'P 1'
#
loop_
_entity.id
_entity.type
_entity.pdbx_description
1 polymer ?
#
loop_
_entity_poly.entity_id
_entity_poly.type
_entity_poly.pdbx_seq_one_letter_code
_entity_poly.pdbx_strand_id
1 'polypeptide(L)'
;MLRLFVNETQTDWDLYLPRVLFAYRTSYHEALRDSPFFSLYGRDPVLPLDLAFLNTSNEWKSNEVASYRCRLFLSLRDTRRMVERQLIKAQDRHARRLEGQTEAKFEEGDPVWVYQYFRAR
;
A
#
# COMPACT_ATOMS: atom_id res chain seq x y z
N MET A 1 -6.11 1.46 8.65
CA MET A 1 -6.42 0.03 8.38
C MET A 1 -6.27 -0.85 9.62
N LEU A 2 -5.12 -0.86 10.32
CA LEU A 2 -4.88 -1.79 11.44
C LEU A 2 -5.92 -1.69 12.57
N ARG A 3 -6.29 -0.48 12.98
CA ARG A 3 -7.26 -0.25 14.06
C ARG A 3 -8.54 -1.07 13.88
N LEU A 4 -9.01 -1.31 12.65
CA LEU A 4 -10.24 -2.06 12.35
C LEU A 4 -10.21 -3.55 12.79
N PHE A 5 -9.01 -4.13 12.91
CA PHE A 5 -8.84 -5.56 13.16
C PHE A 5 -8.41 -5.87 14.60
N VAL A 6 -7.79 -4.91 15.28
CA VAL A 6 -7.31 -5.07 16.65
C VAL A 6 -8.44 -4.89 17.66
N ASN A 7 -8.30 -5.53 18.82
CA ASN A 7 -9.22 -5.38 19.94
C ASN A 7 -9.23 -3.94 20.49
N GLU A 8 -10.19 -3.64 21.35
CA GLU A 8 -10.38 -2.28 21.90
C GLU A 8 -9.14 -1.77 22.65
N THR A 9 -8.46 -2.67 23.36
CA THR A 9 -7.23 -2.39 24.10
C THR A 9 -5.97 -2.34 23.23
N GLN A 10 -6.09 -2.64 21.94
CA GLN A 10 -5.01 -2.74 20.96
C GLN A 10 -3.85 -3.65 21.41
N THR A 11 -4.13 -4.73 22.11
CA THR A 11 -3.10 -5.64 22.65
C THR A 11 -2.72 -6.77 21.70
N ASP A 12 -3.52 -7.01 20.66
CA ASP A 12 -3.40 -8.11 19.70
C ASP A 12 -2.98 -7.65 18.29
N TRP A 13 -2.38 -6.46 18.19
CA TRP A 13 -2.05 -5.83 16.92
C TRP A 13 -1.02 -6.61 16.09
N ASP A 14 -0.11 -7.29 16.77
CA ASP A 14 0.96 -8.09 16.19
C ASP A 14 0.41 -9.32 15.43
N LEU A 15 -0.68 -9.91 15.92
CA LEU A 15 -1.36 -11.04 15.27
C LEU A 15 -1.96 -10.66 13.90
N TYR A 16 -2.44 -9.42 13.77
CA TYR A 16 -3.08 -8.92 12.55
C TYR A 16 -2.13 -8.17 11.62
N LEU A 17 -1.01 -7.67 12.14
CA LEU A 17 -0.10 -6.83 11.37
C LEU A 17 0.36 -7.48 10.05
N PRO A 18 0.79 -8.76 9.99
CA PRO A 18 1.20 -9.38 8.74
C PRO A 18 0.09 -9.39 7.68
N ARG A 19 -1.16 -9.62 8.10
CA ARG A 19 -2.34 -9.68 7.22
C ARG A 19 -2.69 -8.30 6.66
N VAL A 20 -2.68 -7.29 7.54
CA VAL A 20 -2.96 -5.90 7.16
C VAL A 20 -1.87 -5.35 6.25
N LEU A 21 -0.59 -5.64 6.55
CA LEU A 21 0.52 -5.24 5.69
C LEU A 21 0.45 -5.90 4.31
N PHE A 22 0.09 -7.19 4.26
CA PHE A 22 -0.12 -7.88 3.00
C PHE A 22 -1.21 -7.18 2.18
N ALA A 23 -2.40 -6.99 2.77
CA ALA A 23 -3.50 -6.29 2.11
C ALA A 23 -3.09 -4.89 1.64
N TYR A 24 -2.37 -4.11 2.46
CA TYR A 24 -1.87 -2.79 2.07
C TYR A 24 -0.90 -2.85 0.88
N ARG A 25 0.02 -3.83 0.87
CA ARG A 25 1.00 -3.98 -0.21
C ARG A 25 0.38 -4.41 -1.53
N THR A 26 -0.70 -5.19 -1.51
CA THR A 26 -1.34 -5.71 -2.72
C THR A 26 -2.55 -4.88 -3.16
N SER A 27 -3.04 -3.96 -2.33
CA SER A 27 -4.15 -3.07 -2.69
C SER A 27 -3.66 -1.86 -3.48
N TYR A 28 -4.54 -1.31 -4.31
CA TYR A 28 -4.30 -0.06 -5.03
C TYR A 28 -4.02 1.10 -4.07
N HIS A 29 -2.94 1.85 -4.32
CA HIS A 29 -2.56 3.02 -3.55
C HIS A 29 -2.65 4.29 -4.40
N GLU A 30 -3.52 5.23 -4.03
CA GLU A 30 -3.86 6.41 -4.84
C GLU A 30 -2.63 7.25 -5.23
N ALA A 31 -1.69 7.46 -4.29
CA ALA A 31 -0.48 8.24 -4.55
C ALA A 31 0.46 7.57 -5.57
N LEU A 32 0.47 6.23 -5.63
CA LEU A 32 1.29 5.46 -6.55
C LEU A 32 0.56 5.18 -7.88
N ARG A 33 -0.77 5.31 -7.89
CA ARG A 33 -1.67 4.87 -8.97
C ARG A 33 -1.56 3.37 -9.29
N ASP A 34 -1.04 2.60 -8.33
CA ASP A 34 -0.82 1.15 -8.43
C ASP A 34 -0.65 0.57 -7.02
N SER A 35 -0.47 -0.75 -6.89
CA SER A 35 -0.12 -1.37 -5.62
C SER A 35 1.33 -1.07 -5.19
N PRO A 36 1.61 -0.95 -3.88
CA PRO A 36 2.98 -0.84 -3.39
C PRO A 36 3.87 -2.02 -3.81
N PHE A 37 3.31 -3.23 -3.91
CA PHE A 37 4.03 -4.41 -4.36
C PHE A 37 4.49 -4.26 -5.82
N PHE A 38 3.58 -3.90 -6.73
CA PHE A 38 3.91 -3.70 -8.14
C PHE A 38 4.91 -2.56 -8.33
N SER A 39 4.75 -1.48 -7.58
CA SER A 39 5.67 -0.34 -7.59
C SER A 39 7.11 -0.73 -7.19
N LEU A 40 7.25 -1.69 -6.27
CA LEU A 40 8.55 -2.16 -5.79
C LEU A 40 9.16 -3.25 -6.67
N TYR A 41 8.34 -4.18 -7.16
CA TYR A 41 8.82 -5.40 -7.84
C TYR A 41 8.57 -5.43 -9.35
N GLY A 42 7.84 -4.46 -9.91
CA GLY A 42 7.53 -4.36 -11.34
C GLY A 42 6.66 -5.50 -11.85
N ARG A 43 5.94 -6.19 -10.96
CA ARG A 43 5.04 -7.30 -11.26
C ARG A 43 4.02 -7.46 -10.15
N ASP A 44 2.91 -8.08 -10.46
CA ASP A 44 1.90 -8.41 -9.46
C ASP A 44 2.38 -9.55 -8.53
N PRO A 45 1.90 -9.56 -7.27
CA PRO A 45 2.15 -10.67 -6.37
C PRO A 45 1.43 -11.92 -6.90
N VAL A 46 2.06 -13.09 -6.74
CA VAL A 46 1.40 -14.37 -7.00
C VAL A 46 0.73 -14.80 -5.70
N LEU A 47 -0.59 -14.86 -5.71
CA LEU A 47 -1.42 -15.20 -4.57
C LEU A 47 -1.70 -16.71 -4.53
N PRO A 48 -1.99 -17.29 -3.34
CA PRO A 48 -2.43 -18.67 -3.25
C PRO A 48 -3.66 -18.97 -4.11
N LEU A 49 -4.57 -17.99 -4.26
CA LEU A 49 -5.74 -18.09 -5.11
C LEU A 49 -5.35 -18.18 -6.60
N ASP A 50 -4.32 -17.44 -7.01
CA ASP A 50 -3.80 -17.50 -8.38
C ASP A 50 -3.27 -18.90 -8.69
N LEU A 51 -2.57 -19.53 -7.76
CA LEU A 51 -2.07 -20.90 -7.94
C LEU A 51 -3.19 -21.95 -7.96
N ALA A 52 -4.25 -21.74 -7.17
CA ALA A 52 -5.36 -22.68 -7.05
C ALA A 52 -6.34 -22.61 -8.24
N PHE A 53 -6.51 -21.42 -8.84
CA PHE A 53 -7.55 -21.18 -9.85
C PHE A 53 -7.03 -20.71 -11.21
N LEU A 54 -5.86 -20.07 -11.28
CA LEU A 54 -5.21 -19.76 -12.54
C LEU A 54 -4.32 -20.94 -12.89
N ASN A 55 -4.85 -21.80 -13.76
CA ASN A 55 -4.08 -22.83 -14.45
C ASN A 55 -3.00 -22.11 -15.28
N THR A 56 -1.88 -21.86 -14.61
CA THR A 56 -0.64 -21.22 -15.04
C THR A 56 -0.51 -21.17 -16.57
N SER A 57 -0.66 -19.97 -17.13
CA SER A 57 -0.41 -19.69 -18.56
C SER A 57 0.88 -20.37 -18.99
N ASN A 58 0.91 -21.08 -20.12
CA ASN A 58 2.08 -21.87 -20.58
C ASN A 58 3.45 -21.17 -20.54
N GLU A 59 3.51 -19.86 -20.29
CA GLU A 59 4.71 -19.09 -19.95
C GLU A 59 5.54 -19.66 -18.79
N TRP A 60 4.94 -20.24 -17.75
CA TRP A 60 5.72 -20.88 -16.66
C TRP A 60 6.53 -22.10 -17.14
N LYS A 61 6.16 -22.68 -18.30
CA LYS A 61 6.84 -23.81 -18.94
C LYS A 61 7.90 -23.35 -19.94
N SER A 62 8.04 -22.05 -20.21
CA SER A 62 9.09 -21.57 -21.10
C SER A 62 10.41 -21.53 -20.34
N ASN A 63 11.37 -22.35 -20.78
CA ASN A 63 12.75 -22.40 -20.30
C ASN A 63 13.55 -21.10 -20.51
N GLU A 64 12.94 -20.01 -20.96
CA GLU A 64 13.63 -18.74 -21.19
C GLU A 64 13.58 -17.83 -19.95
N VAL A 65 14.30 -18.24 -18.90
CA VAL A 65 14.61 -17.40 -17.74
C VAL A 65 15.15 -16.03 -18.18
N ALA A 66 15.92 -15.99 -19.28
CA ALA A 66 16.43 -14.76 -19.88
C ALA A 66 15.29 -13.82 -20.34
N SER A 67 14.30 -14.34 -21.07
CA SER A 67 13.15 -13.57 -21.56
C SER A 67 12.30 -13.04 -20.41
N TYR A 68 12.06 -13.84 -19.37
CA TYR A 68 11.39 -13.37 -18.16
C TYR A 68 12.16 -12.25 -17.44
N ARG A 69 13.48 -12.42 -17.28
CA ARG A 69 14.34 -11.40 -16.65
C ARG A 69 14.33 -10.08 -17.44
N CYS A 70 14.40 -10.14 -18.76
CA CYS A 70 14.31 -8.97 -19.62
C CYS A 70 12.96 -8.25 -19.45
N ARG A 71 11.83 -8.99 -19.47
CA ARG A 71 10.49 -8.40 -19.24
C ARG A 71 10.39 -7.75 -17.86
N LEU A 72 10.84 -8.43 -16.81
CA LEU A 72 10.80 -7.93 -15.44
C LEU A 72 11.65 -6.66 -15.28
N PHE A 73 12.85 -6.64 -15.86
CA PHE A 73 13.73 -5.48 -15.83
C PHE A 73 13.11 -4.26 -16.54
N LEU A 74 12.53 -4.46 -17.73
CA LEU A 74 11.86 -3.40 -18.46
C LEU A 74 10.66 -2.86 -17.67
N SER A 75 9.83 -3.77 -17.14
CA SER A 75 8.70 -3.40 -16.29
C SER A 75 9.16 -2.56 -15.09
N LEU A 76 10.13 -3.04 -14.30
CA LEU A 76 10.70 -2.31 -13.17
C LEU A 76 11.23 -0.92 -13.53
N ARG A 77 11.89 -0.79 -14.68
CA ARG A 77 12.40 0.50 -15.15
C ARG A 77 11.26 1.47 -15.46
N ASP A 78 10.20 0.97 -16.08
CA ASP A 78 9.06 1.79 -16.50
C ASP A 78 8.17 2.14 -15.31
N THR A 79 7.95 1.20 -14.38
CA THR A 79 7.22 1.44 -13.13
C THR A 79 7.92 2.48 -12.27
N ARG A 80 9.24 2.41 -12.12
CA ARG A 80 10.01 3.42 -11.39
C ARG A 80 9.77 4.83 -11.94
N ARG A 81 9.88 5.01 -13.27
CA ARG A 81 9.62 6.31 -13.92
C ARG A 81 8.18 6.78 -13.74
N MET A 82 7.22 5.86 -13.68
CA MET A 82 5.83 6.19 -13.44
C MET A 82 5.61 6.63 -11.98
N VAL A 83 6.12 5.85 -11.02
CA VAL A 83 6.02 6.12 -9.58
C VAL A 83 6.66 7.46 -9.23
N GLU A 84 7.87 7.74 -9.73
CA GLU A 84 8.56 9.03 -9.52
C GLU A 84 7.67 10.21 -9.94
N ARG A 85 7.04 10.12 -11.13
CA ARG A 85 6.11 11.15 -11.61
C ARG A 85 4.84 11.26 -10.76
N GLN A 86 4.30 10.15 -10.27
CA GLN A 86 3.10 10.17 -9.44
C GLN A 86 3.37 10.72 -8.04
N LEU A 87 4.55 10.41 -7.46
CA LEU A 87 4.96 10.92 -6.16
C LEU A 87 5.12 12.43 -6.16
N ILE A 88 5.72 13.02 -7.19
CA ILE A 88 5.81 14.49 -7.34
C ILE A 88 4.40 15.09 -7.32
N LYS A 89 3.49 14.57 -8.14
CA LYS A 89 2.10 15.05 -8.17
C LYS A 89 1.38 14.85 -6.84
N ALA A 90 1.66 13.76 -6.13
CA ALA A 90 1.05 13.48 -4.83
C ALA A 90 1.55 14.44 -3.75
N GLN A 91 2.84 14.78 -3.79
CA GLN A 91 3.44 15.80 -2.93
C GLN A 91 2.84 17.18 -3.22
N ASP A 92 2.71 17.58 -4.50
CA ASP A 92 2.06 18.84 -4.87
C ASP A 92 0.62 18.93 -4.35
N ARG A 93 -0.16 17.85 -4.51
CA ARG A 93 -1.53 17.75 -3.96
C ARG A 93 -1.55 17.82 -2.44
N HIS A 94 -0.53 17.29 -1.77
CA HIS A 94 -0.43 17.35 -0.32
C HIS A 94 -0.08 18.77 0.14
N ALA A 95 0.88 19.42 -0.50
CA ALA A 95 1.26 20.81 -0.23
C ALA A 95 0.07 21.76 -0.37
N ARG A 96 -0.70 21.66 -1.46
CA ARG A 96 -1.93 22.46 -1.65
C ARG A 96 -3.01 22.19 -0.60
N ARG A 97 -3.10 20.97 -0.07
CA ARG A 97 -4.06 20.64 1.01
C ARG A 97 -3.65 21.23 2.35
N LEU A 98 -2.35 21.38 2.57
CA LEU A 98 -1.80 21.99 3.78
C LEU A 98 -1.70 23.51 3.67
N GLU A 99 -1.83 24.07 2.46
CA GLU A 99 -1.83 25.51 2.23
C GLU A 99 -2.95 26.17 3.04
N GLY A 100 -2.57 27.08 3.95
CA GLY A 100 -3.50 27.76 4.86
C GLY A 100 -3.83 26.99 6.16
N GLN A 101 -3.34 25.75 6.33
CA GLN A 101 -3.38 25.11 7.65
C GLN A 101 -2.35 25.76 8.57
N THR A 102 -2.81 26.22 9.73
CA THR A 102 -1.93 26.71 10.79
C THR A 102 -1.77 25.61 11.82
N GLU A 103 -0.55 25.42 12.30
CA GLU A 103 -0.28 24.45 13.37
C GLU A 103 -1.02 24.87 14.65
N ALA A 104 -1.91 24.00 15.12
CA ALA A 104 -2.59 24.20 16.39
C ALA A 104 -1.61 23.90 17.53
N LYS A 105 -1.29 24.91 18.34
CA LYS A 105 -0.53 24.76 19.57
C LYS A 105 -1.49 24.55 20.73
N PHE A 106 -1.20 23.59 21.59
CA PHE A 106 -1.98 23.27 22.77
C PHE A 106 -1.06 23.33 23.99
N GLU A 107 -1.55 23.95 25.06
CA GLU A 107 -0.89 23.98 26.37
C GLU A 107 -1.57 22.98 27.33
N GLU A 108 -0.86 22.60 28.40
CA GLU A 108 -1.44 21.73 29.43
C GLU A 108 -2.67 22.40 30.09
N GLY A 109 -3.82 21.74 30.01
CA GLY A 109 -5.09 22.26 30.53
C GLY A 109 -6.05 22.78 29.45
N ASP A 110 -5.61 22.89 28.20
CA ASP A 110 -6.49 23.30 27.10
C ASP A 110 -7.57 22.25 26.81
N PRO A 111 -8.85 22.66 26.64
CA PRO A 111 -9.91 21.74 26.27
C PRO A 111 -9.73 21.30 24.82
N VAL A 112 -9.53 19.99 24.61
CA VAL A 112 -9.39 19.37 23.29
C VAL A 112 -10.60 18.49 22.98
N TRP A 113 -11.04 18.52 21.72
CA TRP A 113 -12.08 17.62 21.24
C TRP A 113 -11.52 16.22 21.04
N VAL A 114 -11.98 15.27 21.84
CA VAL A 114 -11.63 13.85 21.69
C VAL A 114 -12.76 13.14 20.93
N TYR A 115 -12.44 12.65 19.73
CA TYR A 115 -13.36 11.82 18.97
C TYR A 115 -13.12 10.34 19.28
N GLN A 116 -14.01 9.74 20.07
CA GLN A 116 -13.93 8.33 20.47
C GLN A 116 -14.90 7.47 19.65
N TYR A 117 -14.36 6.50 18.93
CA TYR A 117 -15.15 5.52 18.17
C TYR A 117 -15.65 4.43 19.11
N PHE A 118 -16.96 4.37 19.35
CA PHE A 118 -17.60 3.24 20.03
C PHE A 118 -17.91 2.14 19.00
N ARG A 119 -17.39 0.92 19.22
CA ARG A 119 -17.78 -0.24 18.42
C ARG A 119 -19.00 -0.89 19.05
N ALA A 120 -20.00 -1.22 18.24
CA ALA A 120 -21.10 -2.06 18.70
C ALA A 120 -20.53 -3.45 19.04
N ARG A 121 -20.92 -3.98 20.21
CA ARG A 121 -20.58 -5.33 20.66
C ARG A 121 -21.26 -6.40 19.81
#